data_AF-A0A0Q8IFV9-F1
#
_entry.id   AF-A0A0Q8IFV9-F1
#
_cell.length_a   1.000
_cell.length_b   1.000
_cell.length_c   1.000
_cell.angle_alpha   90.00
_cell.angle_beta   90.00
_cell.angle_gamma   90.00
#
_symmetry.space_group_name_H-M   'P 1'
#
loop_
_entity.id
_entity.type
_entity.pdbx_description
1 polymer ?
#
loop_
_entity_poly.entity_id
_entity_poly.type
_entity_poly.pdbx_seq_one_letter_code
_entity_poly.pdbx_strand_id
1 'polypeptide(L)'
;MKRNPIFATCLFVLFASTTFAQDVVPEILMGAAQSSVPGRQIDIRGLVPGMSADEARAALASISGTAAKETTTSATISSNGIMVRSVPYTRALWVDHDGERLSTSLSGLSSGNQTVFVQREADYRNTDRQAPLYEPFLASLLEKYGTPSFRKDGRSVTYLIWSYKDGQPAPCDPSGTPQCLEPEVAFQYLPQQAEAYDVIVYAAIGRQTGSDRVAIFKLSSTDLRIKWTADEADAAGLRPALDAALAEARAKAPKLAL
;
A
#
# COMPACT_ATOMS: atom_id res chain seq x y z
N MET A 1 4.38 77.34 32.21
CA MET A 1 3.18 76.58 31.82
C MET A 1 3.21 76.32 30.31
N LYS A 2 3.49 75.08 29.89
CA LYS A 2 3.14 74.52 28.57
C LYS A 2 3.28 72.99 28.69
N ARG A 3 2.16 72.28 28.58
CA ARG A 3 2.04 70.82 28.62
C ARG A 3 2.20 70.29 27.19
N ASN A 4 2.96 69.21 27.00
CA ASN A 4 2.88 68.36 25.81
C ASN A 4 2.56 66.91 26.25
N PRO A 5 1.61 66.23 25.60
CA PRO A 5 1.21 64.87 25.97
C PRO A 5 2.10 63.83 25.29
N ILE A 6 2.43 62.77 26.04
CA ILE A 6 3.04 61.54 25.52
C ILE A 6 1.89 60.67 24.99
N PHE A 7 1.86 60.45 23.68
CA PHE A 7 1.00 59.46 23.05
C PHE A 7 1.59 58.06 23.30
N ALA A 8 0.89 57.25 24.10
CA ALA A 8 1.18 55.83 24.22
C ALA A 8 0.46 55.08 23.08
N THR A 9 1.22 54.68 22.07
CA THR A 9 0.73 53.78 21.01
C THR A 9 0.79 52.34 21.53
N CYS A 10 -0.35 51.80 21.97
CA CYS A 10 -0.50 50.37 22.22
C CYS A 10 -0.52 49.63 20.88
N LEU A 11 0.60 48.98 20.55
CA LEU A 11 0.70 48.04 19.44
C LEU A 11 -0.02 46.73 19.84
N PHE A 12 -1.26 46.53 19.39
CA PHE A 12 -1.93 45.24 19.49
C PHE A 12 -1.31 44.27 18.47
N VAL A 13 -0.42 43.39 18.93
CA VAL A 13 0.03 42.25 18.13
C VAL A 13 -1.07 41.19 18.18
N LEU A 14 -1.85 41.10 17.11
CA LEU A 14 -2.76 39.98 16.87
C LEU A 14 -1.94 38.73 16.54
N PHE A 15 -1.72 37.87 17.53
CA PHE A 15 -1.24 36.51 17.30
C PHE A 15 -2.37 35.69 16.66
N ALA A 16 -2.41 35.65 15.33
CA ALA A 16 -3.13 34.61 14.61
C ALA A 16 -2.42 33.29 14.87
N SER A 17 -2.92 32.51 15.83
CA SER A 17 -2.47 31.13 16.03
C SER A 17 -3.07 30.32 14.89
N THR A 18 -2.31 30.09 13.83
CA THR A 18 -2.61 28.99 12.91
C THR A 18 -2.36 27.71 13.68
N THR A 19 -3.41 27.14 14.27
CA THR A 19 -3.39 25.77 14.78
C THR A 19 -3.07 24.85 13.61
N PHE A 20 -1.79 24.52 13.45
CA PHE A 20 -1.39 23.36 12.67
C PHE A 20 -2.02 22.15 13.36
N ALA A 21 -2.74 21.33 12.59
CA ALA A 21 -3.16 20.01 13.00
C ALA A 21 -1.91 19.31 13.59
N GLN A 22 -1.96 18.95 14.87
CA GLN A 22 -0.84 18.29 15.52
C GLN A 22 -0.63 16.95 14.81
N ASP A 23 0.54 16.75 14.21
CA ASP A 23 0.90 15.47 13.65
C ASP A 23 0.95 14.45 14.80
N VAL A 24 0.14 13.39 14.69
CA VAL A 24 -0.01 12.39 15.74
C VAL A 24 0.93 11.21 15.48
N VAL A 25 1.69 10.79 16.47
CA VAL A 25 2.38 9.49 16.45
C VAL A 25 1.42 8.47 17.05
N PRO A 26 0.73 7.64 16.24
CA PRO A 26 -0.19 6.66 16.78
C PRO A 26 0.57 5.53 17.48
N GLU A 27 -0.07 4.89 18.44
CA GLU A 27 0.43 3.66 19.06
C GLU A 27 0.40 2.50 18.06
N ILE A 28 1.43 1.65 18.10
CA ILE A 28 1.46 0.42 17.30
C ILE A 28 0.50 -0.59 17.93
N LEU A 29 -0.55 -0.94 17.18
CA LEU A 29 -1.63 -1.83 17.60
C LEU A 29 -1.46 -3.26 17.06
N MET A 30 -0.47 -3.50 16.20
CA MET A 30 -0.21 -4.80 15.58
C MET A 30 1.28 -5.11 15.44
N GLY A 31 1.62 -6.39 15.54
CA GLY A 31 2.95 -6.89 15.15
C GLY A 31 3.04 -7.23 13.66
N ALA A 32 4.26 -7.42 13.17
CA ALA A 32 4.53 -7.87 11.80
C ALA A 32 3.90 -9.25 11.56
N ALA A 33 3.14 -9.38 10.47
CA ALA A 33 2.58 -10.65 10.05
C ALA A 33 3.57 -11.42 9.16
N GLN A 34 3.55 -12.75 9.19
CA GLN A 34 4.35 -13.59 8.30
C GLN A 34 3.44 -14.27 7.27
N SER A 35 3.84 -14.27 5.99
CA SER A 35 3.09 -14.95 4.93
C SER A 35 2.96 -16.45 5.23
N SER A 36 1.73 -16.97 5.14
CA SER A 36 1.36 -18.26 5.76
C SER A 36 0.88 -19.34 4.78
N VAL A 37 1.23 -19.30 3.49
CA VAL A 37 0.79 -20.33 2.52
C VAL A 37 1.73 -21.54 2.61
N PRO A 38 1.32 -22.69 3.18
CA PRO A 38 2.22 -23.82 3.40
C PRO A 38 2.68 -24.42 2.07
N GLY A 39 3.98 -24.70 1.95
CA GLY A 39 4.55 -25.35 0.78
C GLY A 39 4.67 -24.48 -0.48
N ARG A 40 4.36 -23.17 -0.41
CA ARG A 40 4.55 -22.23 -1.53
C ARG A 40 5.28 -20.98 -1.09
N GLN A 41 6.25 -20.56 -1.89
CA GLN A 41 6.93 -19.28 -1.70
C GLN A 41 6.14 -18.19 -2.44
N ILE A 42 5.22 -17.54 -1.73
CA ILE A 42 4.41 -16.43 -2.29
C ILE A 42 5.17 -15.10 -2.16
N ASP A 43 6.44 -15.11 -2.54
CA ASP A 43 7.31 -13.94 -2.57
C ASP A 43 7.50 -13.43 -4.01
N ILE A 44 7.91 -12.17 -4.13
CA ILE A 44 8.41 -11.63 -5.39
C ILE A 44 9.86 -11.20 -5.16
N ARG A 45 10.80 -12.06 -5.56
CA ARG A 45 12.25 -11.88 -5.36
C ARG A 45 12.60 -11.64 -3.88
N GLY A 46 12.01 -12.41 -2.98
CA GLY A 46 12.23 -12.32 -1.54
C GLY A 46 11.38 -11.28 -0.82
N LEU A 47 10.63 -10.42 -1.53
CA LEU A 47 9.67 -9.50 -0.91
C LEU A 47 8.35 -10.23 -0.64
N VAL A 48 7.83 -10.10 0.59
CA VAL A 48 6.55 -10.70 1.00
C VAL A 48 5.68 -9.69 1.77
N PRO A 49 4.35 -9.78 1.65
CA PRO A 49 3.43 -9.17 2.60
C PRO A 49 3.79 -9.47 4.06
N GLY A 50 3.78 -8.44 4.90
CA GLY A 50 4.03 -8.49 6.33
C GLY A 50 5.46 -8.10 6.77
N MET A 51 6.40 -7.94 5.84
CA MET A 51 7.74 -7.40 6.15
C MET A 51 7.64 -6.00 6.77
N SER A 52 8.47 -5.70 7.76
CA SER A 52 8.67 -4.33 8.23
C SER A 52 9.31 -3.44 7.15
N ALA A 53 9.20 -2.12 7.30
CA ALA A 53 9.84 -1.17 6.41
C ALA A 53 11.36 -1.37 6.26
N ASP A 54 12.05 -1.72 7.34
CA ASP A 54 13.50 -1.94 7.33
C ASP A 54 13.87 -3.26 6.65
N GLU A 55 13.12 -4.33 6.87
CA GLU A 55 13.30 -5.60 6.15
C GLU A 55 13.08 -5.41 4.65
N ALA A 56 12.01 -4.71 4.26
CA ALA A 56 11.73 -4.41 2.86
C ALA A 56 12.83 -3.54 2.21
N ARG A 57 13.34 -2.54 2.93
CA ARG A 57 14.46 -1.69 2.47
C ARG A 57 15.73 -2.51 2.27
N ALA A 58 16.05 -3.39 3.21
CA ALA A 58 17.22 -4.28 3.12
C ALA A 58 17.08 -5.27 1.95
N ALA A 59 15.90 -5.87 1.77
CA ALA A 59 15.62 -6.80 0.67
C ALA A 59 15.77 -6.11 -0.69
N LEU A 60 15.16 -4.94 -0.88
CA LEU A 60 15.30 -4.16 -2.11
C LEU A 60 16.76 -3.78 -2.40
N ALA A 61 17.49 -3.33 -1.38
CA ALA A 61 18.90 -2.95 -1.54
C ALA A 61 19.80 -4.14 -1.88
N SER A 62 19.54 -5.31 -1.31
CA SER A 62 20.25 -6.54 -1.65
C SER A 62 20.03 -6.97 -3.11
N ILE A 63 18.89 -6.63 -3.70
CA ILE A 63 18.57 -7.01 -5.08
C ILE A 63 19.21 -6.05 -6.09
N SER A 64 19.10 -4.73 -5.86
CA SER A 64 19.58 -3.72 -6.82
C SER A 64 21.04 -3.32 -6.62
N GLY A 65 21.64 -3.65 -5.47
CA GLY A 65 22.94 -3.13 -5.05
C GLY A 65 22.93 -1.64 -4.69
N THR A 66 21.75 -1.02 -4.58
CA THR A 66 21.57 0.42 -4.31
C THR A 66 20.48 0.65 -3.26
N ALA A 67 20.52 1.79 -2.57
CA ALA A 67 19.49 2.12 -1.60
C ALA A 67 18.11 2.22 -2.27
N ALA A 68 17.07 1.72 -1.59
CA ALA A 68 15.70 1.85 -2.05
C ALA A 68 15.28 3.33 -2.08
N LYS A 69 14.58 3.71 -3.14
CA LYS A 69 13.85 4.98 -3.21
C LYS A 69 12.58 4.87 -2.38
N GLU A 70 12.11 5.98 -1.84
CA GLU A 70 10.94 5.98 -0.97
C GLU A 70 10.00 7.17 -1.20
N THR A 71 8.73 6.98 -0.89
CA THR A 71 7.74 8.05 -0.74
C THR A 71 7.17 8.04 0.65
N THR A 72 6.90 9.22 1.19
CA THR A 72 6.28 9.39 2.50
C THR A 72 4.83 9.86 2.37
N THR A 73 3.99 9.49 3.33
CA THR A 73 2.61 9.97 3.42
C THR A 73 2.17 10.08 4.87
N SER A 74 0.99 10.67 5.11
CA SER A 74 0.34 10.67 6.42
C SER A 74 -1.04 10.03 6.31
N ALA A 75 -1.42 9.24 7.32
CA ALA A 75 -2.77 8.74 7.46
C ALA A 75 -3.67 9.88 7.96
N THR A 76 -4.91 9.96 7.46
CA THR A 76 -5.84 11.02 7.83
C THR A 76 -7.21 10.43 8.13
N ILE A 77 -7.79 10.80 9.26
CA ILE A 77 -9.21 10.57 9.55
C ILE A 77 -9.91 11.89 9.78
N SER A 78 -11.19 11.97 9.44
CA SER A 78 -11.98 13.19 9.60
C SER A 78 -13.40 12.90 10.07
N SER A 79 -13.96 13.84 10.84
CA SER A 79 -15.36 13.82 11.26
C SER A 79 -15.82 15.23 11.60
N ASN A 80 -17.02 15.60 11.16
CA ASN A 80 -17.62 16.92 11.42
C ASN A 80 -16.70 18.11 11.07
N GLY A 81 -15.96 18.01 9.96
CA GLY A 81 -15.02 19.05 9.50
C GLY A 81 -13.70 19.11 10.26
N ILE A 82 -13.51 18.28 11.30
CA ILE A 82 -12.24 18.12 12.01
C ILE A 82 -11.43 17.04 11.31
N MET A 83 -10.16 17.33 11.06
CA MET A 83 -9.21 16.40 10.46
C MET A 83 -8.05 16.16 11.42
N VAL A 84 -7.68 14.89 11.57
CA VAL A 84 -6.49 14.47 12.32
C VAL A 84 -5.57 13.72 11.37
N ARG A 85 -4.27 14.02 11.44
CA ARG A 85 -3.24 13.42 10.59
C ARG A 85 -2.20 12.73 11.46
N SER A 86 -1.68 11.61 10.97
CA SER A 86 -0.49 11.01 11.55
C SER A 86 0.76 11.82 11.18
N VAL A 87 1.85 11.63 11.94
CA VAL A 87 3.19 11.97 11.44
C VAL A 87 3.46 11.25 10.11
N PRO A 88 4.28 11.83 9.22
CA PRO A 88 4.64 11.17 7.98
C PRO A 88 5.36 9.83 8.21
N TYR A 89 5.06 8.85 7.37
CA TYR A 89 5.68 7.53 7.35
C TYR A 89 5.98 7.08 5.92
N THR A 90 6.86 6.09 5.78
CA THR A 90 7.20 5.51 4.48
C THR A 90 5.98 4.76 3.91
N ARG A 91 5.41 5.28 2.81
CA ARG A 91 4.27 4.68 2.13
C ARG A 91 4.67 3.60 1.14
N ALA A 92 5.75 3.85 0.41
CA ALA A 92 6.20 2.95 -0.64
C ALA A 92 7.71 2.98 -0.77
N LEU A 93 8.29 1.83 -1.09
CA LEU A 93 9.70 1.63 -1.39
C LEU A 93 9.84 1.04 -2.79
N TRP A 94 10.85 1.43 -3.56
CA TRP A 94 11.14 0.81 -4.84
C TRP A 94 12.60 0.93 -5.27
N VAL A 95 13.00 0.03 -6.17
CA VAL A 95 14.27 0.08 -6.90
C VAL A 95 14.01 -0.18 -8.38
N ASP A 96 14.81 0.45 -9.23
CA ASP A 96 14.90 0.14 -10.64
C ASP A 96 16.21 -0.63 -10.85
N HIS A 97 16.17 -1.82 -11.45
CA HIS A 97 17.33 -2.68 -11.67
C HIS A 97 17.11 -3.53 -12.93
N ASP A 98 18.08 -3.51 -13.85
CA ASP A 98 18.07 -4.28 -15.10
C ASP A 98 16.78 -4.13 -15.94
N GLY A 99 16.26 -2.90 -16.03
CA GLY A 99 15.03 -2.61 -16.79
C GLY A 99 13.74 -3.05 -16.09
N GLU A 100 13.84 -3.54 -14.86
CA GLU A 100 12.72 -3.91 -14.00
C GLU A 100 12.56 -2.91 -12.86
N ARG A 101 11.33 -2.72 -12.40
CA ARG A 101 11.02 -2.08 -11.13
C ARG A 101 10.48 -3.09 -10.15
N LEU A 102 11.09 -3.11 -8.97
CA LEU A 102 10.58 -3.83 -7.79
C LEU A 102 10.08 -2.79 -6.81
N SER A 103 8.87 -2.96 -6.30
CA SER A 103 8.23 -2.01 -5.40
C SER A 103 7.37 -2.69 -4.35
N THR A 104 7.17 -1.99 -3.24
CA THR A 104 6.25 -2.39 -2.19
C THR A 104 5.52 -1.18 -1.64
N SER A 105 4.24 -1.37 -1.28
CA SER A 105 3.48 -0.41 -0.50
C SER A 105 3.35 -0.90 0.95
N LEU A 106 3.45 0.02 1.89
CA LEU A 106 3.40 -0.23 3.32
C LEU A 106 2.14 0.38 3.93
N SER A 107 1.69 -0.23 5.02
CA SER A 107 0.59 0.26 5.85
C SER A 107 1.02 1.47 6.70
N GLY A 108 0.08 2.05 7.43
CA GLY A 108 0.33 3.15 8.36
C GLY A 108 1.10 2.74 9.62
N LEU A 109 1.33 3.73 10.48
CA LEU A 109 2.17 3.57 11.67
C LEU A 109 1.51 2.69 12.74
N SER A 110 0.20 2.79 12.92
CA SER A 110 -0.51 2.02 13.94
C SER A 110 -0.48 0.52 13.64
N SER A 111 -0.36 0.15 12.38
CA SER A 111 -0.19 -1.24 11.95
C SER A 111 1.28 -1.68 11.84
N GLY A 112 2.23 -0.87 12.34
CA GLY A 112 3.65 -1.19 12.35
C GLY A 112 4.40 -0.89 11.05
N ASN A 113 3.80 -0.15 10.11
CA ASN A 113 4.39 0.24 8.83
C ASN A 113 4.97 -0.96 8.05
N GLN A 114 4.11 -1.96 7.82
CA GLN A 114 4.47 -3.24 7.20
C GLN A 114 4.03 -3.31 5.74
N THR A 115 4.75 -4.07 4.93
CA THR A 115 4.44 -4.33 3.52
C THR A 115 3.06 -4.98 3.39
N VAL A 116 2.16 -4.34 2.64
CA VAL A 116 0.82 -4.88 2.33
C VAL A 116 0.66 -5.25 0.85
N PHE A 117 1.57 -4.77 0.01
CA PHE A 117 1.56 -5.01 -1.42
C PHE A 117 2.98 -5.09 -1.94
N VAL A 118 3.23 -6.03 -2.86
CA VAL A 118 4.51 -6.20 -3.54
C VAL A 118 4.25 -6.26 -5.04
N GLN A 119 5.09 -5.59 -5.82
CA GLN A 119 5.00 -5.58 -7.28
C GLN A 119 6.38 -5.63 -7.93
N ARG A 120 6.45 -6.38 -9.03
CA ARG A 120 7.55 -6.39 -10.00
C ARG A 120 6.98 -6.10 -11.38
N GLU A 121 7.55 -5.14 -12.06
CA GLU A 121 7.18 -4.80 -13.44
C GLU A 121 8.42 -4.62 -14.30
N ALA A 122 8.32 -4.91 -15.59
CA ALA A 122 9.37 -4.60 -16.55
C ALA A 122 8.75 -4.24 -17.89
N ASP A 123 9.39 -3.33 -18.61
CA ASP A 123 9.02 -2.91 -19.96
C ASP A 123 10.20 -3.11 -20.90
N TYR A 124 10.13 -4.17 -21.69
CA TYR A 124 11.16 -4.58 -22.64
C TYR A 124 10.89 -4.08 -24.06
N ARG A 125 9.82 -3.30 -24.29
CA ARG A 125 9.42 -2.86 -25.65
C ARG A 125 10.52 -2.08 -26.38
N ASN A 126 11.44 -1.46 -25.63
CA ASN A 126 12.53 -0.64 -26.16
C ASN A 126 13.92 -1.30 -25.97
N THR A 127 13.99 -2.54 -25.48
CA THR A 127 15.24 -3.19 -25.03
C THR A 127 15.27 -4.68 -25.38
N ASP A 128 15.38 -5.00 -26.68
CA ASP A 128 15.34 -6.38 -27.19
C ASP A 128 16.37 -7.35 -26.58
N ARG A 129 17.49 -6.85 -26.04
CA ARG A 129 18.61 -7.70 -25.60
C ARG A 129 18.44 -8.37 -24.23
N GLN A 130 17.39 -8.04 -23.48
CA GLN A 130 17.18 -8.55 -22.11
C GLN A 130 15.79 -9.18 -21.89
N ALA A 131 14.89 -9.10 -22.87
CA ALA A 131 13.54 -9.65 -22.74
C ALA A 131 13.58 -11.19 -22.61
N PRO A 132 12.98 -11.78 -21.55
CA PRO A 132 12.89 -13.23 -21.46
C PRO A 132 11.99 -13.80 -22.56
N LEU A 133 12.22 -15.06 -22.91
CA LEU A 133 11.30 -15.81 -23.76
C LEU A 133 9.96 -15.96 -23.04
N TYR A 134 8.86 -15.80 -23.77
CA TYR A 134 7.50 -15.78 -23.24
C TYR A 134 7.12 -17.12 -22.60
N GLU A 135 7.29 -18.23 -23.31
CA GLU A 135 6.86 -19.54 -22.81
C GLU A 135 7.66 -19.98 -21.57
N PRO A 136 9.01 -19.85 -21.53
CA PRO A 136 9.77 -20.10 -20.30
C PRO A 136 9.38 -19.19 -19.14
N PHE A 137 9.10 -17.91 -19.41
CA PHE A 137 8.65 -16.99 -18.36
C PHE A 137 7.31 -17.42 -17.78
N LEU A 138 6.32 -17.72 -18.63
CA LEU A 138 5.02 -18.24 -18.22
C LEU A 138 5.16 -19.56 -17.45
N ALA A 139 5.96 -20.50 -17.95
CA ALA A 139 6.20 -21.77 -17.29
C ALA A 139 6.80 -21.60 -15.88
N SER A 140 7.75 -20.68 -15.71
CA SER A 140 8.35 -20.41 -14.39
C SER A 140 7.34 -19.87 -13.37
N LEU A 141 6.36 -19.08 -13.82
CA LEU A 141 5.28 -18.60 -12.96
C LEU A 141 4.33 -19.73 -12.56
N LEU A 142 3.99 -20.61 -13.50
CA LEU A 142 3.14 -21.78 -13.25
C LEU A 142 3.85 -22.82 -12.36
N GLU A 143 5.16 -22.98 -12.48
CA GLU A 143 5.95 -23.82 -11.59
C GLU A 143 5.96 -23.25 -10.17
N LYS A 144 6.23 -21.94 -10.03
CA LYS A 144 6.31 -21.28 -8.73
C LYS A 144 4.96 -21.22 -8.01
N TYR A 145 3.90 -20.82 -8.71
CA TYR A 145 2.60 -20.54 -8.11
C TYR A 145 1.55 -21.62 -8.42
N GLY A 146 1.88 -22.68 -9.15
CA GLY A 146 0.95 -23.74 -9.53
C GLY A 146 -0.09 -23.30 -10.57
N THR A 147 -1.19 -24.05 -10.66
CA THR A 147 -2.32 -23.73 -11.54
C THR A 147 -3.03 -22.45 -11.07
N PRO A 148 -3.26 -21.46 -11.95
CA PRO A 148 -3.97 -20.24 -11.59
C PRO A 148 -5.46 -20.51 -11.38
N SER A 149 -6.06 -19.79 -10.43
CA SER A 149 -7.51 -19.74 -10.20
C SER A 149 -8.25 -19.14 -11.40
N PHE A 150 -7.59 -18.25 -12.14
CA PHE A 150 -8.11 -17.69 -13.38
C PHE A 150 -7.00 -17.44 -14.38
N ARG A 151 -7.28 -17.79 -15.65
CA ARG A 151 -6.40 -17.53 -16.78
C ARG A 151 -7.22 -16.97 -17.94
N LYS A 152 -6.72 -15.90 -18.54
CA LYS A 152 -7.26 -15.33 -19.79
C LYS A 152 -6.13 -15.04 -20.75
N ASP A 153 -6.08 -15.80 -21.84
CA ASP A 153 -5.16 -15.55 -22.95
C ASP A 153 -5.81 -14.55 -23.92
N GLY A 154 -5.36 -13.31 -23.88
CA GLY A 154 -5.73 -12.27 -24.85
C GLY A 154 -4.83 -12.32 -26.09
N ARG A 155 -5.12 -11.46 -27.08
CA ARG A 155 -4.36 -11.40 -28.33
C ARG A 155 -2.87 -11.06 -28.13
N SER A 156 -2.57 -10.20 -27.15
CA SER A 156 -1.21 -9.73 -26.88
C SER A 156 -0.82 -9.80 -25.41
N VAL A 157 -1.74 -10.16 -24.52
CA VAL A 157 -1.52 -10.20 -23.07
C VAL A 157 -2.21 -11.42 -22.48
N THR A 158 -1.49 -12.21 -21.69
CA THR A 158 -2.07 -13.24 -20.84
C THR A 158 -2.17 -12.74 -19.41
N TYR A 159 -3.36 -12.94 -18.82
CA TYR A 159 -3.66 -12.63 -17.43
C TYR A 159 -3.77 -13.92 -16.62
N LEU A 160 -3.15 -13.92 -15.44
CA LEU A 160 -3.14 -15.04 -14.51
C LEU A 160 -3.44 -14.51 -13.11
N ILE A 161 -4.34 -15.17 -12.39
CA ILE A 161 -4.63 -14.87 -10.99
C ILE A 161 -4.54 -16.18 -10.21
N TRP A 162 -3.80 -16.16 -9.11
CA TRP A 162 -3.81 -17.20 -8.09
C TRP A 162 -4.42 -16.61 -6.83
N SER A 163 -5.52 -17.20 -6.40
CA SER A 163 -6.17 -16.86 -5.13
C SER A 163 -6.00 -18.01 -4.16
N TYR A 164 -5.74 -17.70 -2.90
CA TYR A 164 -5.57 -18.69 -1.84
C TYR A 164 -6.49 -18.37 -0.67
N LYS A 165 -7.05 -19.41 -0.06
CA LYS A 165 -7.81 -19.34 1.19
C LYS A 165 -7.39 -20.50 2.08
N ASP A 166 -7.09 -20.22 3.35
CA ASP A 166 -6.65 -21.19 4.35
C ASP A 166 -5.44 -22.02 3.86
N GLY A 167 -4.52 -21.35 3.13
CA GLY A 167 -3.33 -21.97 2.55
C GLY A 167 -3.58 -22.87 1.34
N GLN A 168 -4.82 -22.98 0.85
CA GLN A 168 -5.19 -23.80 -0.32
C GLN A 168 -5.57 -22.92 -1.52
N PRO A 169 -5.34 -23.38 -2.77
CA PRO A 169 -5.86 -22.69 -3.94
C PRO A 169 -7.38 -22.55 -3.86
N ALA A 170 -7.88 -21.34 -4.08
CA ALA A 170 -9.30 -21.01 -4.06
C ALA A 170 -9.75 -20.55 -5.46
N PRO A 171 -10.91 -21.02 -5.97
CA PRO A 171 -11.43 -20.55 -7.25
C PRO A 171 -11.90 -19.09 -7.17
N CYS A 172 -11.92 -18.42 -8.32
CA CYS A 172 -12.53 -17.11 -8.49
C CYS A 172 -13.35 -17.07 -9.77
N ASP A 173 -14.35 -16.19 -9.83
CA ASP A 173 -15.19 -15.97 -11.02
C ASP A 173 -14.89 -14.60 -11.62
N PRO A 174 -14.60 -14.46 -12.94
CA PRO A 174 -14.38 -13.16 -13.57
C PRO A 174 -15.61 -12.23 -13.58
N SER A 175 -16.81 -12.79 -13.42
CA SER A 175 -18.10 -12.07 -13.48
C SER A 175 -18.99 -12.28 -12.25
N GLY A 176 -18.64 -13.25 -11.40
CA GLY A 176 -19.39 -13.68 -10.22
C GLY A 176 -18.69 -13.38 -8.91
N THR A 177 -19.23 -13.92 -7.81
CA THR A 177 -18.64 -13.77 -6.48
C THR A 177 -18.11 -15.12 -6.00
N PRO A 178 -16.88 -15.21 -5.45
CA PRO A 178 -15.92 -14.11 -5.29
C PRO A 178 -15.18 -13.75 -6.61
N GLN A 179 -15.02 -12.45 -6.84
CA GLN A 179 -14.50 -11.92 -8.11
C GLN A 179 -12.99 -12.17 -8.28
N CYS A 180 -12.56 -12.48 -9.51
CA CYS A 180 -11.15 -12.51 -9.89
C CYS A 180 -10.58 -11.09 -10.04
N LEU A 181 -10.10 -10.50 -8.94
CA LEU A 181 -9.52 -9.16 -8.92
C LEU A 181 -7.99 -9.20 -8.82
N GLU A 182 -7.32 -8.26 -9.48
CA GLU A 182 -5.91 -7.98 -9.16
C GLU A 182 -5.81 -7.30 -7.78
N PRO A 183 -4.67 -7.42 -7.06
CA PRO A 183 -4.55 -6.96 -5.67
C PRO A 183 -5.00 -5.52 -5.40
N GLU A 184 -4.61 -4.57 -6.26
CA GLU A 184 -4.95 -3.15 -6.06
C GLU A 184 -6.46 -2.89 -6.18
N VAL A 185 -7.14 -3.61 -7.06
CA VAL A 185 -8.60 -3.55 -7.19
C VAL A 185 -9.26 -4.28 -6.03
N ALA A 186 -8.69 -5.41 -5.57
CA ALA A 186 -9.19 -6.13 -4.41
C ALA A 186 -9.21 -5.26 -3.14
N PHE A 187 -8.26 -4.32 -2.98
CA PHE A 187 -8.26 -3.36 -1.87
C PHE A 187 -9.48 -2.43 -1.85
N GLN A 188 -10.12 -2.17 -2.99
CA GLN A 188 -11.34 -1.36 -3.05
C GLN A 188 -12.56 -2.11 -2.52
N TYR A 189 -12.48 -3.45 -2.48
CA TYR A 189 -13.52 -4.36 -2.01
C TYR A 189 -13.03 -5.19 -0.82
N LEU A 190 -12.09 -4.64 -0.04
CA LEU A 190 -11.29 -5.40 0.92
C LEU A 190 -12.08 -6.26 1.92
N PRO A 191 -13.21 -5.82 2.51
CA PRO A 191 -13.96 -6.70 3.43
C PRO A 191 -14.38 -8.00 2.75
N GLN A 192 -15.05 -7.84 1.60
CA GLN A 192 -15.60 -8.94 0.83
C GLN A 192 -14.49 -9.84 0.26
N GLN A 193 -13.37 -9.24 -0.14
CA GLN A 193 -12.24 -9.97 -0.71
C GLN A 193 -11.44 -10.72 0.36
N ALA A 194 -11.24 -10.13 1.55
CA ALA A 194 -10.54 -10.78 2.67
C ALA A 194 -11.35 -11.97 3.26
N GLU A 195 -12.69 -11.89 3.20
CA GLU A 195 -13.55 -13.03 3.51
C GLU A 195 -13.31 -14.19 2.54
N ALA A 196 -13.23 -13.89 1.25
CA ALA A 196 -13.09 -14.90 0.19
C ALA A 196 -11.66 -15.45 0.05
N TYR A 197 -10.64 -14.61 0.24
CA TYR A 197 -9.25 -14.91 -0.05
C TYR A 197 -8.33 -14.34 1.02
N ASP A 198 -7.28 -15.07 1.35
CA ASP A 198 -6.21 -14.59 2.21
C ASP A 198 -5.10 -13.97 1.39
N VAL A 199 -4.76 -14.57 0.24
CA VAL A 199 -3.64 -14.14 -0.60
C VAL A 199 -4.08 -14.10 -2.05
N ILE A 200 -3.69 -13.03 -2.76
CA ILE A 200 -3.86 -12.89 -4.21
C ILE A 200 -2.48 -12.65 -4.83
N VAL A 201 -2.17 -13.44 -5.86
CA VAL A 201 -1.05 -13.20 -6.78
C VAL A 201 -1.62 -12.95 -8.16
N TYR A 202 -1.13 -11.94 -8.85
CA TYR A 202 -1.59 -11.55 -10.19
C TYR A 202 -0.40 -11.40 -11.13
N ALA A 203 -0.53 -11.89 -12.35
CA ALA A 203 0.41 -11.63 -13.43
C ALA A 203 -0.30 -11.19 -14.72
N ALA A 204 0.20 -10.14 -15.34
CA ALA A 204 -0.10 -9.77 -16.72
C ALA A 204 1.18 -9.83 -17.55
N ILE A 205 1.18 -10.61 -18.63
CA ILE A 205 2.36 -10.88 -19.46
C ILE A 205 2.03 -10.47 -20.90
N GLY A 206 2.62 -9.39 -21.37
CA GLY A 206 2.51 -8.93 -22.75
C GLY A 206 3.54 -9.61 -23.64
N ARG A 207 3.13 -10.06 -24.84
CA ARG A 207 4.01 -10.62 -25.86
C ARG A 207 4.40 -9.54 -26.88
N GLN A 208 5.66 -9.54 -27.30
CA GLN A 208 6.15 -8.65 -28.35
C GLN A 208 5.57 -9.06 -29.72
N THR A 209 5.09 -8.08 -30.50
CA THR A 209 4.50 -8.34 -31.81
C THR A 209 5.52 -8.99 -32.75
N GLY A 210 5.20 -10.15 -33.31
CA GLY A 210 6.09 -10.88 -34.22
C GLY A 210 7.28 -11.55 -33.55
N SER A 211 7.29 -11.65 -32.21
CA SER A 211 8.36 -12.29 -31.43
C SER A 211 7.77 -13.24 -30.39
N ASP A 212 8.58 -14.18 -29.92
CA ASP A 212 8.30 -15.11 -28.83
C ASP A 212 8.77 -14.57 -27.47
N ARG A 213 9.11 -13.28 -27.37
CA ARG A 213 9.61 -12.63 -26.14
C ARG A 213 8.52 -11.86 -25.40
N VAL A 214 8.76 -11.67 -24.10
CA VAL A 214 7.96 -10.80 -23.25
C VAL A 214 8.23 -9.34 -23.61
N ALA A 215 7.19 -8.59 -23.96
CA ALA A 215 7.26 -7.14 -24.20
C ALA A 215 7.17 -6.34 -22.89
N ILE A 216 6.26 -6.75 -22.01
CA ILE A 216 5.99 -6.08 -20.73
C ILE A 216 5.45 -7.14 -19.77
N PHE A 217 5.73 -7.01 -18.49
CA PHE A 217 4.99 -7.76 -17.50
C PHE A 217 4.72 -6.95 -16.23
N LYS A 218 3.64 -7.30 -15.53
CA LYS A 218 3.33 -6.88 -14.16
C LYS A 218 3.07 -8.15 -13.37
N LEU A 219 3.76 -8.33 -12.26
CA LEU A 219 3.54 -9.38 -11.27
C LEU A 219 3.33 -8.71 -9.92
N SER A 220 2.25 -9.03 -9.23
CA SER A 220 1.96 -8.46 -7.92
C SER A 220 1.39 -9.48 -6.95
N SER A 221 1.58 -9.24 -5.66
CA SER A 221 1.04 -10.07 -4.59
C SER A 221 0.61 -9.25 -3.38
N THR A 222 -0.38 -9.75 -2.67
CA THR A 222 -0.86 -9.21 -1.39
C THR A 222 -1.38 -10.32 -0.48
N ASP A 223 -1.33 -10.08 0.82
CA ASP A 223 -2.12 -10.81 1.82
C ASP A 223 -3.23 -9.87 2.30
N LEU A 224 -4.48 -10.22 1.95
CA LEU A 224 -5.66 -9.41 2.23
C LEU A 224 -5.98 -9.38 3.71
N ARG A 225 -5.60 -10.40 4.49
CA ARG A 225 -5.78 -10.36 5.95
C ARG A 225 -4.86 -9.32 6.55
N ILE A 226 -3.58 -9.32 6.14
CA ILE A 226 -2.61 -8.31 6.58
C ILE A 226 -3.11 -6.91 6.23
N LYS A 227 -3.56 -6.70 4.98
CA LYS A 227 -4.10 -5.41 4.55
C LYS A 227 -5.35 -5.01 5.35
N TRP A 228 -6.29 -5.92 5.56
CA TRP A 228 -7.54 -5.68 6.30
C TRP A 228 -7.25 -5.26 7.73
N THR A 229 -6.49 -6.08 8.46
CA THR A 229 -6.19 -5.79 9.86
C THR A 229 -5.32 -4.54 9.99
N ALA A 230 -4.43 -4.27 9.03
CA ALA A 230 -3.65 -3.04 9.01
C ALA A 230 -4.54 -1.79 8.86
N ASP A 231 -5.53 -1.81 7.97
CA ASP A 231 -6.47 -0.69 7.81
C ASP A 231 -7.30 -0.45 9.09
N GLU A 232 -7.75 -1.52 9.73
CA GLU A 232 -8.47 -1.44 11.01
C GLU A 232 -7.59 -0.85 12.11
N ALA A 233 -6.34 -1.30 12.22
CA ALA A 233 -5.37 -0.79 13.18
C ALA A 233 -5.02 0.68 12.90
N ASP A 234 -4.80 1.07 11.64
CA ASP A 234 -4.48 2.45 11.28
C ASP A 234 -5.63 3.41 11.60
N ALA A 235 -6.87 3.01 11.31
CA ALA A 235 -8.06 3.76 11.69
C ALA A 235 -8.24 3.85 13.21
N ALA A 236 -8.02 2.74 13.93
CA ALA A 236 -8.12 2.69 15.38
C ALA A 236 -7.05 3.56 16.07
N GLY A 237 -5.81 3.56 15.58
CA GLY A 237 -4.72 4.32 16.20
C GLY A 237 -4.87 5.83 16.11
N LEU A 238 -5.63 6.35 15.12
CA LEU A 238 -5.93 7.78 15.02
C LEU A 238 -7.22 8.19 15.75
N ARG A 239 -8.11 7.24 16.07
CA ARG A 239 -9.43 7.52 16.67
C ARG A 239 -9.34 8.32 17.98
N PRO A 240 -8.46 8.01 18.96
CA PRO A 240 -8.37 8.77 20.21
C PRO A 240 -8.06 10.26 19.98
N ALA A 241 -7.18 10.56 19.03
CA ALA A 241 -6.83 11.94 18.69
C ALA A 241 -7.99 12.68 18.02
N LEU A 242 -8.76 12.00 17.16
CA LEU A 242 -9.99 12.58 16.59
C LEU A 242 -11.06 12.84 17.67
N ASP A 243 -11.25 11.91 18.59
CA ASP A 243 -12.23 12.06 19.67
C ASP A 243 -11.85 13.20 20.62
N ALA A 244 -10.55 13.36 20.93
CA ALA A 244 -10.04 14.48 21.69
C ALA A 244 -10.29 15.82 20.97
N ALA A 245 -9.99 15.89 19.66
CA ALA A 245 -10.21 17.09 18.86
C ALA A 245 -11.71 17.45 18.75
N LEU A 246 -12.59 16.46 18.62
CA LEU A 246 -14.04 16.64 18.65
C LEU A 246 -14.52 17.14 20.02
N ALA A 247 -14.00 16.60 21.12
CA ALA A 247 -14.35 17.04 22.47
C ALA A 247 -13.93 18.50 22.70
N GLU A 248 -12.73 18.88 22.26
CA GLU A 248 -12.23 20.25 22.32
C GLU A 248 -13.09 21.21 21.49
N ALA A 249 -13.44 20.83 20.26
CA ALA A 249 -14.29 21.66 19.41
C ALA A 249 -15.69 21.86 20.01
N ARG A 250 -16.28 20.82 20.62
CA ARG A 250 -17.56 20.92 21.34
C ARG A 250 -17.46 21.84 22.56
N ALA A 251 -16.37 21.76 23.32
CA ALA A 251 -16.15 22.63 24.47
C ALA A 251 -16.01 24.12 24.08
N LYS A 252 -15.52 24.40 22.87
CA LYS A 252 -15.36 25.75 22.32
C LYS A 252 -16.59 26.26 21.54
N ALA A 253 -17.60 25.42 21.32
CA ALA A 253 -18.79 25.82 20.56
C ALA A 253 -19.56 26.94 21.28
N PRO A 254 -20.07 27.96 20.56
CA PRO A 254 -20.89 28.99 21.17
C PRO A 254 -22.12 28.37 21.84
N LYS A 255 -22.38 28.71 23.10
CA LYS A 255 -23.66 28.36 23.73
C LYS A 255 -24.76 29.16 23.04
N LEU A 256 -25.80 28.48 22.54
CA LEU A 256 -26.99 29.15 22.05
C LEU A 256 -27.55 29.99 23.21
N ALA A 257 -27.64 31.31 23.01
CA ALA A 257 -28.37 32.18 23.92
C ALA A 257 -29.85 31.80 23.82
N LEU A 258 -30.39 31.22 24.89
CA LEU A 258 -31.82 31.01 25.08
C LEU A 258 -32.51 32.33 25.40
#